data_AF-A0A4Y2EGJ6-F1
#
_entry.id   AF-A0A4Y2EGJ6-F1
#
_cell.length_a   1.000
_cell.length_b   1.000
_cell.length_c   1.000
_cell.angle_alpha   90.00
_cell.angle_beta   90.00
_cell.angle_gamma   90.00
#
_symmetry.space_group_name_H-M   'P 1'
#
loop_
_entity.id
_entity.type
_entity.pdbx_description
1 polymer ?
#
loop_
_entity_poly.entity_id
_entity_poly.type
_entity_poly.pdbx_seq_one_letter_code
_entity_poly.pdbx_strand_id
1 'polypeptide(L)'
;MSRRNHLHDEMRWRAVGMLQADARRSAFARELNAHRSIIHKLWNHYQSHQNASRRHGSGRGRITTTAVDRYLLQCARLWRKLTARQLASQLSAPAGRPISRQTV
;
A
#
# COMPACT_ATOMS: atom_id res chain seq x y z
N MET A 1 9.24 -12.11 11.91
CA MET A 1 8.53 -10.83 12.11
C MET A 1 9.53 -9.69 12.02
N SER A 2 9.66 -9.00 10.88
CA SER A 2 10.60 -7.87 10.76
C SER A 2 9.98 -6.62 11.40
N ARG A 3 10.47 -6.22 12.58
CA ARG A 3 10.17 -4.90 13.15
C ARG A 3 10.88 -3.86 12.30
N ARG A 4 10.15 -3.22 11.39
CA ARG A 4 10.66 -2.06 10.65
C ARG A 4 10.57 -0.83 11.55
N ASN A 5 11.69 -0.44 12.13
CA ASN A 5 11.82 0.82 12.87
C ASN A 5 11.60 1.99 11.91
N HIS A 6 10.43 2.62 11.99
CA HIS A 6 10.07 3.74 11.15
C HIS A 6 10.04 5.03 11.98
N LEU A 7 10.57 6.13 11.43
CA LEU A 7 10.39 7.46 12.00
C LEU A 7 8.92 7.85 12.02
N HIS A 8 8.50 8.47 13.12
CA HIS A 8 7.18 9.05 13.30
C HIS A 8 6.96 10.22 12.33
N ASP A 9 5.71 10.49 11.94
CA ASP A 9 5.41 11.52 10.94
C ASP A 9 5.77 12.93 11.42
N GLU A 10 5.64 13.21 12.72
CA GLU A 10 6.11 14.46 13.34
C GLU A 10 7.63 14.66 13.14
N MET A 11 8.42 13.63 13.43
CA MET A 11 9.86 13.65 13.25
C MET A 11 10.23 13.81 11.77
N ARG A 12 9.43 13.26 10.85
CA ARG A 12 9.63 13.41 9.40
C ARG A 12 9.37 14.83 8.90
N TRP A 13 8.37 15.52 9.45
CA TRP A 13 8.11 16.91 9.08
C TRP A 13 9.17 17.85 9.66
N ARG A 14 9.58 17.65 10.91
CA ARG A 14 10.72 18.38 11.51
C ARG A 14 12.00 18.18 10.70
N ALA A 15 12.24 16.95 10.23
CA ALA A 15 13.36 16.62 9.36
C ALA A 15 13.38 17.40 8.06
N VAL A 16 12.23 17.49 7.40
CA VAL A 16 12.11 18.18 6.13
C VAL A 16 12.36 19.68 6.32
N GLY A 17 11.82 20.30 7.38
CA GLY A 17 12.08 21.70 7.68
C GLY A 17 13.56 22.01 7.89
N MET A 18 14.29 21.13 8.59
CA MET A 18 15.74 21.27 8.79
C MET A 18 16.54 21.08 7.49
N LEU A 19 16.13 20.12 6.65
CA LEU A 19 16.78 19.90 5.35
C LEU A 19 16.52 21.05 4.36
N GLN A 20 15.38 21.74 4.47
CA GLN A 20 15.08 22.94 3.69
C GLN A 20 15.89 24.16 4.16
N ALA A 21 16.20 24.26 5.45
CA ALA A 21 17.05 25.30 6.03
C ALA A 21 18.57 25.05 5.80
N ASP A 22 18.92 24.17 4.86
CA ASP A 22 20.29 23.75 4.51
C ASP A 22 21.13 23.25 5.70
N ALA A 23 20.47 22.70 6.74
CA ALA A 23 21.18 22.13 7.87
C ALA A 23 21.99 20.90 7.43
N ARG A 24 23.22 20.77 7.95
CA ARG A 24 24.09 19.62 7.65
C ARG A 24 23.35 18.32 8.00
N ARG A 25 23.19 17.44 7.00
CA ARG A 25 22.54 16.12 7.13
C ARG A 25 23.04 15.29 8.33
N SER A 26 24.30 15.46 8.74
CA SER A 26 24.91 14.79 9.89
C SER A 26 24.48 15.36 11.24
N ALA A 27 24.24 16.67 11.34
CA ALA A 27 23.74 17.31 12.56
C ALA A 27 22.31 16.83 12.85
N PHE A 28 21.49 16.79 11.80
CA PHE A 28 20.12 16.29 11.87
C PHE A 28 20.03 14.79 12.23
N ALA A 29 20.94 13.95 11.72
CA ALA A 29 21.01 12.53 12.11
C ALA A 29 21.23 12.31 13.60
N ARG A 30 22.07 13.17 14.20
CA ARG A 30 22.36 13.15 15.64
C ARG A 30 21.17 13.64 16.45
N GLU A 31 20.48 14.68 15.98
CA GLU A 31 19.32 15.25 16.67
C GLU A 31 18.12 14.30 16.71
N LEU A 32 17.84 13.58 15.61
CA LEU A 32 16.76 12.60 15.59
C LEU A 32 17.15 11.20 16.06
N ASN A 33 18.41 11.00 16.48
CA ASN A 33 18.98 9.69 16.77
C ASN A 33 18.65 8.64 15.68
N ALA A 34 18.68 9.08 14.42
CA ALA A 34 18.21 8.32 13.27
C ALA A 34 19.36 8.01 12.33
N HIS A 35 19.39 6.79 11.81
CA HIS A 35 20.45 6.37 10.90
C HIS A 35 20.42 7.20 9.60
N ARG A 36 21.61 7.55 9.08
CA ARG A 36 21.79 8.42 7.89
C ARG A 36 21.04 7.91 6.66
N SER A 37 20.87 6.59 6.52
CA SER A 37 20.09 5.99 5.42
C SER A 37 18.60 6.33 5.47
N ILE A 38 18.03 6.53 6.66
CA ILE A 38 16.62 6.89 6.82
C ILE A 38 16.41 8.34 6.35
N ILE A 39 17.36 9.22 6.67
CA ILE A 39 17.36 10.64 6.28
C ILE A 39 17.46 10.77 4.77
N HIS A 40 18.39 10.03 4.16
CA HIS A 40 18.55 10.03 2.71
C HIS A 40 17.26 9.57 2.00
N LYS A 41 16.64 8.49 2.48
CA LYS A 41 15.36 8.01 1.94
C LYS A 41 14.23 9.04 2.10
N LEU A 42 14.18 9.71 3.25
CA LEU A 42 13.18 10.74 3.52
C LEU A 42 13.33 11.95 2.61
N TRP A 43 14.57 12.44 2.43
CA TRP A 43 14.84 13.56 1.54
C TRP A 43 14.48 13.24 0.09
N ASN A 44 14.90 12.08 -0.42
CA ASN A 44 14.56 11.66 -1.78
C ASN A 44 13.03 11.52 -1.97
N HIS A 45 12.33 10.98 -0.97
CA HIS A 45 10.87 10.88 -0.99
C HIS A 45 10.19 12.26 -1.05
N TYR A 46 10.68 13.20 -0.22
CA TYR A 46 10.16 14.57 -0.18
C TYR A 46 10.41 15.30 -1.51
N GLN A 47 11.60 15.18 -2.10
CA GLN A 47 11.89 15.78 -3.41
C GLN A 47 10.98 15.25 -4.52
N SER A 48 10.63 13.96 -4.48
CA SER A 48 9.79 13.34 -5.51
C SER A 48 8.30 13.61 -5.33
N HIS A 49 7.81 13.82 -4.11
CA HIS A 49 6.36 13.86 -3.82
C HIS A 49 5.91 15.11 -3.07
N GLN A 50 6.83 16.01 -2.72
CA GLN A 50 6.63 17.16 -1.84
C GLN A 50 5.93 16.78 -0.52
N ASN A 51 6.11 15.53 -0.08
CA ASN A 51 5.44 14.98 1.08
C ASN A 51 6.40 14.19 1.96
N ALA A 52 6.38 14.48 3.26
CA ALA A 52 7.18 13.80 4.27
C ALA A 52 6.42 12.65 4.93
N SER A 53 5.09 12.71 4.88
CA SER A 53 4.22 11.74 5.53
C SER A 53 4.34 10.38 4.88
N ARG A 54 4.06 9.34 5.68
CA ARG A 54 4.01 7.99 5.14
C ARG A 54 2.79 7.85 4.24
N ARG A 55 3.01 7.36 3.01
CA ARG A 55 1.91 6.81 2.21
C ARG A 55 1.37 5.57 2.91
N HIS A 56 0.09 5.58 3.26
CA HIS A 56 -0.61 4.34 3.54
C HIS A 56 -0.53 3.49 2.27
N GLY A 57 -0.01 2.27 2.41
CA GLY A 57 -0.05 1.33 1.30
C GLY A 57 -1.51 1.00 1.04
N SER A 58 -2.10 1.60 0.01
CA SER A 58 -3.25 0.98 -0.62
C SER A 58 -2.75 -0.36 -1.16
N GLY A 59 -3.35 -1.45 -0.69
CA GLY A 59 -3.05 -2.77 -1.23
C GLY A 59 -3.31 -2.79 -2.74
N ARG A 60 -3.00 -3.93 -3.37
CA ARG A 60 -3.37 -4.14 -4.78
C ARG A 60 -4.87 -3.87 -4.95
N GLY A 61 -5.23 -3.07 -5.95
CA GLY A 61 -6.62 -2.73 -6.24
C GLY A 61 -7.46 -4.00 -6.38
N ARG A 62 -8.61 -4.02 -5.69
CA ARG A 62 -9.52 -5.16 -5.71
C ARG A 62 -10.33 -5.14 -7.01
N ILE A 63 -10.27 -6.23 -7.76
CA ILE A 63 -11.06 -6.40 -8.98
C ILE A 63 -12.50 -6.81 -8.63
N THR A 64 -12.67 -7.60 -7.55
CA THR A 64 -14.00 -8.01 -7.08
C THR A 64 -14.66 -6.91 -6.26
N THR A 65 -15.98 -6.79 -6.42
CA THR A 65 -16.82 -5.97 -5.54
C THR A 65 -17.36 -6.84 -4.40
N THR A 66 -17.77 -6.21 -3.31
CA THR A 66 -18.37 -6.91 -2.15
C THR A 66 -19.59 -7.76 -2.53
N ALA A 67 -20.34 -7.37 -3.57
CA ALA A 67 -21.45 -8.16 -4.09
C ALA A 67 -20.97 -9.47 -4.75
N VAL A 68 -19.91 -9.40 -5.56
CA VAL A 68 -19.28 -10.56 -6.18
C VAL A 68 -18.73 -11.51 -5.13
N ASP A 69 -18.07 -11.00 -4.09
CA ASP A 69 -17.52 -11.85 -3.03
C ASP A 69 -18.61 -12.61 -2.27
N ARG A 70 -19.75 -11.97 -1.98
CA ARG A 70 -20.89 -12.61 -1.32
C ARG A 70 -21.51 -13.70 -2.21
N TYR A 71 -21.62 -13.44 -3.50
CA TYR A 71 -22.09 -14.43 -4.47
C TYR A 71 -21.14 -15.63 -4.54
N LEU A 72 -19.83 -15.41 -4.62
CA LEU A 72 -18.83 -16.48 -4.61
C LEU A 72 -18.92 -17.34 -3.34
N LEU A 73 -19.07 -16.71 -2.17
CA LEU A 73 -19.23 -17.42 -0.91
C LEU A 73 -20.49 -18.30 -0.90
N GLN A 74 -21.59 -17.82 -1.48
CA GLN A 74 -22.84 -18.57 -1.59
C GLN A 74 -22.71 -19.74 -2.59
N CYS A 75 -22.09 -19.52 -3.74
CA CYS A 75 -21.81 -20.56 -4.73
C CYS A 75 -20.91 -21.66 -4.16
N ALA A 76 -19.87 -21.31 -3.41
CA ALA A 76 -18.99 -22.28 -2.76
C ALA A 76 -19.73 -23.17 -1.74
N ARG A 77 -20.76 -22.62 -1.08
CA ARG A 77 -21.58 -23.36 -0.11
C ARG A 77 -22.58 -24.29 -0.80
N LEU A 78 -23.32 -23.77 -1.77
CA LEU A 78 -24.42 -24.49 -2.40
C LEU A 78 -23.93 -25.48 -3.46
N TRP A 79 -22.99 -25.06 -4.32
CA TRP A 79 -22.69 -25.74 -5.59
C TRP A 79 -21.22 -26.15 -5.63
N ARG A 80 -20.83 -27.07 -4.75
CA ARG A 80 -19.43 -27.55 -4.57
C ARG A 80 -18.78 -28.13 -5.83
N LYS A 81 -19.55 -28.46 -6.87
CA LYS A 81 -19.05 -29.01 -8.15
C LYS A 81 -18.75 -27.92 -9.21
N LEU A 82 -19.12 -26.67 -8.98
CA LEU A 82 -18.84 -25.58 -9.93
C LEU A 82 -17.34 -25.30 -9.99
N THR A 83 -16.82 -25.16 -11.20
CA THR A 83 -15.41 -24.79 -11.41
C THR A 83 -15.23 -23.27 -11.39
N ALA A 84 -14.07 -22.81 -10.92
CA ALA A 84 -13.72 -21.39 -10.92
C ALA A 84 -13.79 -20.74 -12.31
N ARG A 85 -13.57 -21.52 -13.38
CA ARG A 85 -13.72 -21.05 -14.78
C ARG A 85 -15.18 -20.74 -15.11
N GLN A 86 -16.11 -21.62 -14.73
CA GLN A 86 -17.54 -21.41 -14.97
C GLN A 86 -18.04 -20.17 -14.20
N LEU A 87 -17.64 -20.02 -12.94
CA LEU A 87 -17.96 -18.85 -12.12
C LEU A 87 -17.36 -17.56 -12.70
N ALA A 88 -16.11 -17.58 -13.16
CA ALA A 88 -15.48 -16.42 -13.79
C ALA A 88 -16.22 -15.95 -15.05
N SER A 89 -16.66 -16.89 -15.91
CA SER A 89 -17.47 -16.58 -17.09
C SER A 89 -18.83 -15.98 -16.72
N GLN A 90 -19.51 -16.52 -15.70
CA GLN A 90 -20.79 -15.99 -15.22
C GLN A 90 -20.67 -14.58 -14.65
N LEU A 91 -19.57 -14.27 -13.96
CA LEU A 91 -19.35 -12.97 -13.32
C LEU A 91 -18.85 -11.89 -14.29
N SER A 92 -18.19 -12.28 -15.38
CA SER A 92 -17.64 -11.33 -16.35
C SER A 92 -18.74 -10.64 -17.19
N ALA A 93 -19.86 -11.32 -17.45
CA ALA A 93 -21.00 -10.77 -18.19
C ALA A 93 -21.68 -9.59 -17.48
N PRO A 94 -22.09 -9.67 -16.19
CA PRO A 94 -22.72 -8.56 -15.48
C PRO A 94 -21.71 -7.50 -15.00
N ALA A 95 -20.44 -7.86 -14.77
CA ALA A 95 -19.45 -6.90 -14.28
C ALA A 95 -18.86 -5.99 -15.37
N GLY A 96 -19.09 -6.29 -16.66
CA GLY A 96 -18.54 -5.53 -17.80
C GLY A 96 -17.01 -5.55 -17.89
N ARG A 97 -16.35 -6.37 -17.06
CA ARG A 97 -14.89 -6.54 -17.00
C ARG A 97 -14.56 -8.02 -16.80
N PRO A 98 -13.56 -8.55 -17.52
CA PRO A 98 -13.17 -9.94 -17.38
C PRO A 98 -12.58 -10.20 -15.99
N ILE A 99 -13.11 -11.20 -15.29
CA ILE A 99 -12.60 -11.69 -14.00
C ILE A 99 -11.80 -12.96 -14.26
N SER A 100 -10.55 -13.00 -13.80
CA SER A 100 -9.69 -14.18 -13.95
C SER A 100 -10.14 -15.32 -13.03
N ARG A 101 -9.97 -16.57 -13.49
CA ARG A 101 -10.16 -17.78 -12.67
C ARG A 101 -9.27 -17.83 -11.42
N GLN A 102 -8.19 -17.05 -11.37
CA GLN A 102 -7.31 -16.95 -10.19
C GLN A 102 -7.87 -15.98 -9.13
N THR A 103 -8.81 -15.12 -9.54
CA THR A 103 -9.48 -14.15 -8.67
C THR A 103 -10.74 -14.72 -8.04
N VAL A 104 -11.35 -15.73 -8.69
CA VAL A 104 -12.48 -16.53 -8.23
C VAL A 104 -11.99 -17.65 -7.32
#